data_AF-A0A085B8W1-F1
#
_entry.id   AF-A0A085B8W1-F1
#
_cell.length_a   1.000
_cell.length_b   1.000
_cell.length_c   1.000
_cell.angle_alpha   90.00
_cell.angle_beta   90.00
_cell.angle_gamma   90.00
#
_symmetry.space_group_name_H-M   'P 1'
#
loop_
_entity.id
_entity.type
_entity.pdbx_description
1 polymer ?
#
loop_
_entity_poly.entity_id
_entity_poly.type
_entity_poly.pdbx_seq_one_letter_code
_entity_poly.pdbx_strand_id
1 'polypeptide(L)'
;MKKLLLTLFFSIRIFASAQELPTEPAKGFAFPIGTKFTIKLHPTDSTNFDFSIIEFEPFQEIIDSWEKSKLFKEKGLDGTIEFYFCLGTHGKTEEEKQKNMKVLLVMKNRTKYALSYKSDIQTVEDGEFKETSNVGTFPNAQGTEIWPYMIQQIGLHDFAIMKQ
;
A
#
# COMPACT_ATOMS: atom_id res chain seq x y z
N MET A 1 -35.58 -17.75 42.72
CA MET A 1 -36.13 -17.51 41.37
C MET A 1 -35.66 -16.15 40.88
N LYS A 2 -35.35 -16.04 39.57
CA LYS A 2 -34.79 -14.87 38.84
C LYS A 2 -33.30 -14.64 39.14
N LYS A 3 -32.32 -15.24 38.44
CA LYS A 3 -31.97 -15.11 37.01
C LYS A 3 -32.10 -13.67 36.51
N LEU A 4 -31.01 -12.92 36.55
CA LEU A 4 -30.70 -11.91 35.54
C LEU A 4 -29.18 -11.89 35.31
N LEU A 5 -28.75 -12.71 34.36
CA LEU A 5 -27.51 -12.51 33.63
C LEU A 5 -27.61 -11.12 32.97
N LEU A 6 -26.74 -10.19 33.36
CA LEU A 6 -26.50 -9.00 32.56
C LEU A 6 -25.25 -9.27 31.71
N THR A 7 -25.42 -10.02 30.63
CA THR A 7 -24.39 -10.21 29.61
C THR A 7 -24.24 -8.88 28.88
N LEU A 8 -23.25 -8.09 29.27
CA LEU A 8 -22.89 -6.86 28.57
C LEU A 8 -22.26 -7.27 27.22
N PHE A 9 -23.09 -7.35 26.18
CA PHE A 9 -22.63 -7.47 24.79
C PHE A 9 -21.83 -6.22 24.44
N PHE A 10 -20.50 -6.35 24.50
CA PHE A 10 -19.57 -5.36 23.97
C PHE A 10 -19.56 -5.49 22.44
N SER A 11 -20.63 -5.04 21.78
CA SER A 11 -20.63 -4.85 20.34
C SER A 11 -19.90 -3.54 20.03
N ILE A 12 -18.56 -3.58 20.09
CA ILE A 12 -17.75 -2.59 19.38
C ILE A 12 -18.12 -2.77 17.92
N ARG A 13 -18.88 -1.79 17.40
CA ARG A 13 -19.10 -1.66 15.97
C ARG A 13 -17.73 -1.42 15.35
N ILE A 14 -17.24 -2.41 14.63
CA ILE A 14 -16.16 -2.25 13.68
C ILE A 14 -16.64 -1.16 12.72
N PHE A 15 -16.11 0.06 12.84
CA PHE A 15 -16.19 1.04 11.77
C PHE A 15 -15.28 0.51 10.66
N ALA A 16 -15.79 -0.47 9.93
CA ALA A 16 -15.26 -0.80 8.63
C ALA A 16 -15.51 0.45 7.78
N SER A 17 -14.44 1.14 7.39
CA SER A 17 -14.49 2.10 6.29
C SER A 17 -14.92 1.32 5.05
N ALA A 18 -16.23 1.17 4.86
CA ALA A 18 -16.83 0.69 3.64
C ALA A 18 -16.74 1.83 2.62
N GLN A 19 -15.51 2.16 2.22
CA GLN A 19 -15.32 2.96 1.03
C GLN A 19 -15.85 2.11 -0.13
N GLU A 20 -16.91 2.57 -0.79
CA GLU A 20 -17.42 1.88 -1.97
C GLU A 20 -16.30 1.82 -3.00
N LEU A 21 -15.94 0.60 -3.39
CA LEU A 21 -14.97 0.34 -4.44
C LEU A 21 -15.71 0.11 -5.76
N PRO A 22 -15.21 0.63 -6.89
CA PRO A 22 -14.05 1.50 -6.99
C PRO A 22 -14.34 2.91 -6.47
N THR A 23 -13.31 3.60 -5.96
CA THR A 23 -13.45 5.02 -5.56
C THR A 23 -13.62 5.91 -6.78
N GLU A 24 -14.18 7.11 -6.59
CA GLU A 24 -14.02 8.18 -7.57
C GLU A 24 -12.53 8.47 -7.81
N PRO A 25 -12.12 8.79 -9.05
CA PRO A 25 -10.74 9.16 -9.33
C PRO A 25 -10.33 10.41 -8.54
N ALA A 26 -9.14 10.38 -7.95
CA ALA A 26 -8.54 11.53 -7.28
C ALA A 26 -7.03 11.59 -7.52
N LYS A 27 -6.43 12.74 -7.23
CA LYS A 27 -4.99 12.99 -7.37
C LYS A 27 -4.13 12.17 -6.42
N GLY A 28 -4.69 11.74 -5.30
CA GLY A 28 -3.94 11.08 -4.24
C GLY A 28 -4.80 10.46 -3.16
N PHE A 29 -4.25 9.41 -2.55
CA PHE A 29 -4.84 8.69 -1.42
C PHE A 29 -3.74 8.33 -0.42
N ALA A 30 -4.14 8.09 0.84
CA ALA A 30 -3.27 7.59 1.88
C ALA A 30 -3.64 6.15 2.25
N PHE A 31 -2.62 5.34 2.51
CA PHE A 31 -2.74 3.91 2.78
C PHE A 31 -2.03 3.58 4.09
N PRO A 32 -2.71 2.97 5.08
CA PRO A 32 -2.06 2.55 6.30
C PRO A 32 -1.17 1.33 6.08
N ILE A 33 -0.15 1.19 6.91
CA ILE A 33 0.71 0.00 6.95
C ILE A 33 -0.12 -1.26 7.19
N GLY A 34 0.28 -2.34 6.57
CA GLY A 34 -0.43 -3.61 6.62
C GLY A 34 -1.67 -3.62 5.71
N THR A 35 -1.55 -3.00 4.53
CA THR A 35 -2.59 -3.01 3.50
C THR A 35 -2.04 -3.50 2.17
N LYS A 36 -2.95 -4.05 1.39
CA LYS A 36 -2.76 -4.34 -0.02
C LYS A 36 -3.85 -3.63 -0.79
N PHE A 37 -3.47 -3.00 -1.89
CA PHE A 37 -4.40 -2.22 -2.70
C PHE A 37 -4.01 -2.22 -4.16
N THR A 38 -5.01 -2.10 -5.02
CA THR A 38 -4.85 -2.00 -6.46
C THR A 38 -5.44 -0.68 -6.93
N ILE A 39 -4.67 0.09 -7.70
CA ILE A 39 -5.14 1.34 -8.30
C ILE A 39 -5.31 1.21 -9.81
N LYS A 40 -6.27 1.95 -10.36
CA LYS A 40 -6.46 2.13 -11.80
C LYS A 40 -6.24 3.60 -12.16
N LEU A 41 -5.41 3.85 -13.16
CA LEU A 41 -5.08 5.21 -13.60
C LEU A 41 -6.13 5.75 -14.58
N HIS A 42 -6.45 7.02 -14.43
CA HIS A 42 -7.39 7.79 -15.25
C HIS A 42 -6.64 9.01 -15.81
N PRO A 43 -6.35 9.06 -17.12
CA PRO A 43 -5.64 10.20 -17.71
C PRO A 43 -6.42 11.50 -17.49
N THR A 44 -5.77 12.51 -16.92
CA THR A 44 -6.31 13.87 -16.82
C THR A 44 -5.84 14.75 -17.98
N ASP A 45 -4.68 14.43 -18.54
CA ASP A 45 -4.13 15.00 -19.77
C ASP A 45 -3.23 13.99 -20.49
N SER A 46 -2.32 14.46 -21.36
CA SER A 46 -1.41 13.61 -22.12
C SER A 46 -0.30 12.96 -21.29
N THR A 47 -0.08 13.42 -20.06
CA THR A 47 1.04 13.02 -19.20
C THR A 47 0.65 12.71 -17.76
N ASN A 48 -0.44 13.27 -17.23
CA ASN A 48 -0.84 13.16 -15.83
C ASN A 48 -2.05 12.25 -15.65
N PHE A 49 -2.17 11.69 -14.45
CA PHE A 49 -3.24 10.77 -14.07
C PHE A 49 -3.79 11.10 -12.68
N ASP A 50 -5.12 11.05 -12.58
CA ASP A 50 -5.79 10.73 -11.34
C ASP A 50 -5.90 9.20 -11.23
N PHE A 51 -6.27 8.68 -10.06
CA PHE A 51 -6.47 7.24 -9.91
C PHE A 51 -7.65 6.90 -9.00
N SER A 52 -8.24 5.74 -9.25
CA SER A 52 -9.22 5.10 -8.38
C SER A 52 -8.59 3.93 -7.66
N ILE A 53 -8.95 3.71 -6.39
CA ILE A 53 -8.69 2.45 -5.70
C ILE A 53 -9.78 1.47 -6.14
N ILE A 54 -9.40 0.32 -6.68
CA ILE A 54 -10.33 -0.69 -7.20
C ILE A 54 -10.37 -1.96 -6.35
N GLU A 55 -9.31 -2.20 -5.58
CA GLU A 55 -9.23 -3.28 -4.58
C GLU A 55 -8.48 -2.72 -3.37
N PHE A 56 -8.96 -3.05 -2.17
CA PHE A 56 -8.32 -2.67 -0.92
C PHE A 56 -8.63 -3.74 0.13
N GLU A 57 -7.59 -4.35 0.68
CA GLU A 57 -7.71 -5.39 1.70
C GLU A 57 -6.62 -5.27 2.79
N PRO A 58 -6.92 -5.63 4.05
CA PRO A 58 -5.89 -5.77 5.07
C PRO A 58 -4.85 -6.83 4.68
N PHE A 59 -3.58 -6.55 4.96
CA PHE A 59 -2.45 -7.44 4.71
C PHE A 59 -1.46 -7.39 5.87
N GLN A 60 -1.60 -8.31 6.83
CA GLN A 60 -0.84 -8.29 8.10
C GLN A 60 0.36 -9.24 8.10
N GLU A 61 0.70 -9.82 6.94
CA GLU A 61 1.81 -10.76 6.82
C GLU A 61 3.16 -10.01 6.78
N ILE A 62 4.16 -10.58 7.45
CA ILE A 62 5.55 -10.15 7.35
C ILE A 62 6.20 -10.95 6.22
N ILE A 63 6.66 -10.25 5.18
CA ILE A 63 7.18 -10.89 3.97
C ILE A 63 8.69 -11.10 4.03
N ASP A 64 9.19 -12.10 3.29
CA ASP A 64 10.63 -12.22 3.04
C ASP A 64 11.06 -11.17 2.01
N SER A 65 11.92 -10.26 2.45
CA SER A 65 12.44 -9.16 1.64
C SER A 65 13.30 -9.62 0.46
N TRP A 66 13.80 -10.86 0.45
CA TRP A 66 14.56 -11.44 -0.67
C TRP A 66 13.68 -12.27 -1.60
N GLU A 67 12.62 -12.92 -1.09
CA GLU A 67 11.68 -13.72 -1.89
C GLU A 67 10.34 -13.01 -2.19
N LYS A 68 10.39 -11.91 -2.93
CA LYS A 68 9.19 -11.11 -3.25
C LYS A 68 8.42 -11.56 -4.51
N SER A 69 9.00 -12.45 -5.32
CA SER A 69 8.44 -12.83 -6.63
C SER A 69 7.10 -13.57 -6.55
N LYS A 70 6.78 -14.16 -5.39
CA LYS A 70 5.54 -14.90 -5.15
C LYS A 70 4.38 -14.03 -4.66
N LEU A 71 4.64 -12.75 -4.32
CA LEU A 71 3.60 -11.84 -3.80
C LEU A 71 2.55 -11.52 -4.85
N PHE A 72 2.98 -11.30 -6.09
CA PHE A 72 2.09 -10.97 -7.19
C PHE A 72 1.72 -12.22 -7.98
N LYS A 73 0.43 -12.37 -8.30
CA LYS A 73 -0.02 -13.36 -9.28
C LYS A 73 0.70 -13.13 -10.61
N GLU A 74 1.00 -14.18 -11.36
CA GLU A 74 1.64 -14.05 -12.68
C GLU A 74 0.81 -13.13 -13.60
N LYS A 75 -0.50 -13.43 -13.67
CA LYS A 75 -1.50 -12.60 -14.35
C LYS A 75 -2.30 -11.80 -13.33
N GLY A 76 -2.40 -10.49 -13.56
CA GLY A 76 -3.25 -9.58 -12.81
C GLY A 76 -4.09 -8.75 -13.77
N LEU A 77 -4.76 -7.72 -13.26
CA LEU A 77 -5.56 -6.83 -14.10
C LEU A 77 -4.65 -5.91 -14.91
N ASP A 78 -4.84 -5.87 -16.23
CA ASP A 78 -4.06 -4.99 -17.10
C ASP A 78 -4.44 -3.52 -16.86
N GLY A 79 -3.45 -2.62 -16.95
CA GLY A 79 -3.67 -1.19 -16.76
C GLY A 79 -3.82 -0.77 -15.30
N THR A 80 -3.43 -1.61 -14.36
CA THR A 80 -3.43 -1.29 -12.92
C THR A 80 -2.03 -1.33 -12.32
N ILE A 81 -1.94 -0.89 -11.07
CA ILE A 81 -0.75 -1.06 -10.24
C ILE A 81 -1.21 -1.69 -8.93
N GLU A 82 -0.64 -2.84 -8.59
CA GLU A 82 -0.90 -3.55 -7.33
C GLU A 82 0.21 -3.21 -6.34
N PHE A 83 -0.16 -2.95 -5.09
CA PHE A 83 0.73 -2.55 -4.01
C PHE A 83 0.54 -3.41 -2.76
N TYR A 84 1.65 -3.64 -2.06
CA TYR A 84 1.70 -4.18 -0.71
C TYR A 84 2.49 -3.18 0.14
N PHE A 85 1.83 -2.56 1.11
CA PHE A 85 2.49 -1.71 2.09
C PHE A 85 2.54 -2.46 3.42
N CYS A 86 3.71 -3.03 3.74
CA CYS A 86 3.84 -4.07 4.77
C CYS A 86 5.21 -4.09 5.43
N LEU A 87 5.35 -4.92 6.46
CA LEU A 87 6.66 -5.24 7.04
C LEU A 87 7.34 -6.34 6.24
N GLY A 88 8.65 -6.25 6.09
CA GLY A 88 9.46 -7.34 5.58
C GLY A 88 10.77 -7.50 6.30
N THR A 89 11.33 -8.70 6.20
CA THR A 89 12.59 -9.05 6.86
C THR A 89 13.37 -10.10 6.07
N HIS A 90 14.56 -10.47 6.51
CA HIS A 90 15.33 -11.60 6.01
C HIS A 90 16.21 -12.16 7.12
N GLY A 91 16.58 -13.43 7.03
CA GLY A 91 17.42 -14.10 8.03
C GLY A 91 16.95 -15.52 8.30
N LYS A 92 17.86 -16.34 8.83
CA LYS A 92 17.60 -17.73 9.21
C LYS A 92 17.16 -17.85 10.66
N THR A 93 17.65 -16.97 11.55
CA THR A 93 17.26 -16.94 12.97
C THR A 93 16.23 -15.85 13.26
N GLU A 94 15.54 -15.96 14.40
CA GLU A 94 14.60 -14.94 14.83
C GLU A 94 15.30 -13.62 15.17
N GLU A 95 16.50 -13.66 15.77
CA GLU A 95 17.27 -12.45 16.06
C GLU A 95 17.67 -11.71 14.77
N GLU A 96 18.07 -12.45 13.72
CA GLU A 96 18.36 -11.88 12.42
C GLU A 96 17.11 -11.22 11.83
N LYS A 97 15.96 -11.91 11.87
CA LYS A 97 14.69 -11.38 11.36
C LYS A 97 14.24 -10.12 12.10
N GLN A 98 14.39 -10.07 13.42
CA GLN A 98 14.06 -8.87 14.20
C GLN A 98 14.98 -7.70 13.81
N LYS A 99 16.29 -7.95 13.70
CA LYS A 99 17.27 -6.91 13.32
C LYS A 99 17.06 -6.38 11.89
N ASN A 100 16.62 -7.25 10.99
CA ASN A 100 16.44 -6.95 9.57
C ASN A 100 15.03 -6.47 9.22
N MET A 101 14.16 -6.26 10.20
CA MET A 101 12.80 -5.75 9.97
C MET A 101 12.84 -4.36 9.32
N LYS A 102 12.05 -4.19 8.26
CA LYS A 102 11.90 -2.94 7.49
C LYS A 102 10.44 -2.75 7.08
N VAL A 103 10.07 -1.51 6.81
CA VAL A 103 8.82 -1.19 6.11
C VAL A 103 9.09 -1.24 4.61
N LEU A 104 8.19 -1.85 3.86
CA LEU A 104 8.27 -2.04 2.42
C LEU A 104 7.00 -1.52 1.73
N LEU A 105 7.19 -0.79 0.63
CA LEU A 105 6.15 -0.62 -0.40
C LEU A 105 6.59 -1.45 -1.61
N VAL A 106 6.00 -2.63 -1.77
CA VAL A 106 6.24 -3.48 -2.93
C VAL A 106 5.14 -3.24 -3.94
N MET A 107 5.50 -3.06 -5.21
CA MET A 107 4.53 -2.71 -6.24
C MET A 107 4.76 -3.49 -7.53
N LYS A 108 3.68 -3.77 -8.27
CA LYS A 108 3.71 -4.35 -9.62
C LYS A 108 2.92 -3.47 -10.56
N ASN A 109 3.63 -2.77 -11.44
CA ASN A 109 3.02 -1.92 -12.46
C ASN A 109 2.65 -2.76 -13.68
N ARG A 110 1.36 -2.90 -13.96
CA ARG A 110 0.80 -3.61 -15.13
C ARG A 110 0.25 -2.63 -16.17
N THR A 111 0.65 -1.37 -16.08
CA THR A 111 0.38 -0.37 -17.11
C THR A 111 1.49 -0.42 -18.17
N LYS A 112 1.21 0.21 -19.32
CA LYS A 112 2.22 0.43 -20.37
C LYS A 112 3.16 1.60 -20.07
N TYR A 113 2.95 2.33 -18.98
CA TYR A 113 3.64 3.59 -18.68
C TYR A 113 4.75 3.39 -17.66
N ALA A 114 5.90 4.03 -17.90
CA ALA A 114 6.85 4.34 -16.85
C ALA A 114 6.33 5.59 -16.13
N LEU A 115 6.15 5.50 -14.82
CA LEU A 115 5.43 6.50 -14.05
C LEU A 115 6.29 7.08 -12.93
N SER A 116 6.35 8.40 -12.86
CA SER A 116 6.75 9.12 -11.67
C SER A 116 5.52 9.38 -10.80
N TYR A 117 5.69 9.37 -9.49
CA TYR A 117 4.69 9.79 -8.52
C TYR A 117 5.39 10.42 -7.34
N LYS A 118 4.65 11.10 -6.48
CA LYS A 118 5.13 11.58 -5.19
C LYS A 118 4.67 10.64 -4.09
N SER A 119 5.53 10.47 -3.11
CA SER A 119 5.22 9.72 -1.90
C SER A 119 5.46 10.58 -0.67
N ASP A 120 4.48 10.60 0.22
CA ASP A 120 4.58 11.22 1.54
C ASP A 120 4.45 10.14 2.61
N ILE A 121 5.15 10.27 3.73
CA ILE A 121 5.11 9.29 4.82
C ILE A 121 4.71 9.94 6.14
N GLN A 122 3.91 9.22 6.93
CA GLN A 122 3.54 9.60 8.29
C GLN A 122 4.17 8.57 9.25
N THR A 123 5.12 8.99 10.08
CA THR A 123 5.86 8.08 11.00
C THR A 123 5.28 8.02 12.41
N VAL A 124 4.43 8.98 12.78
CA VAL A 124 3.74 9.08 14.07
C VAL A 124 2.24 9.05 13.82
N GLU A 125 1.49 8.29 14.62
CA GLU A 125 0.02 8.26 14.54
C GLU A 125 -0.55 9.68 14.65
N ASP A 126 -1.45 10.03 13.72
CA ASP A 126 -2.01 11.38 13.56
C ASP A 126 -0.98 12.51 13.38
N GLY A 127 0.26 12.17 13.02
CA GLY A 127 1.33 13.12 12.74
C GLY A 127 1.27 13.75 11.35
N GLU A 128 2.24 14.59 11.03
CA GLU A 128 2.34 15.21 9.70
C GLU A 128 2.92 14.25 8.65
N PHE A 129 2.40 14.35 7.44
CA PHE A 129 2.98 13.74 6.25
C PHE A 129 4.23 14.49 5.83
N LYS A 130 5.29 13.75 5.48
CA LYS A 130 6.56 14.30 4.99
C LYS A 130 6.92 13.65 3.67
N GLU A 131 7.26 14.47 2.69
CA GLU A 131 7.69 14.00 1.37
C GLU A 131 8.93 13.11 1.48
N THR A 132 8.90 11.99 0.77
CA THR A 132 10.04 11.08 0.58
C THR A 132 10.34 10.96 -0.91
N SER A 133 11.57 10.57 -1.22
CA SER A 133 11.96 10.30 -2.60
C SER A 133 11.63 8.87 -3.00
N ASN A 134 11.20 8.69 -4.25
CA ASN A 134 11.04 7.40 -4.90
C ASN A 134 11.65 7.42 -6.30
N VAL A 135 11.77 6.25 -6.91
CA VAL A 135 12.32 6.09 -8.27
C VAL A 135 11.24 5.95 -9.35
N GLY A 136 9.97 6.14 -8.97
CA GLY A 136 8.84 5.81 -9.81
C GLY A 136 8.66 4.30 -10.01
N THR A 137 7.89 3.94 -11.02
CA THR A 137 7.59 2.54 -11.35
C THR A 137 7.58 2.29 -12.85
N PHE A 138 8.13 1.15 -13.27
CA PHE A 138 8.38 0.85 -14.68
C PHE A 138 7.39 -0.21 -15.22
N PRO A 139 7.03 -0.16 -16.52
CA PRO A 139 6.06 -1.09 -17.10
C PRO A 139 6.45 -2.54 -16.85
N ASN A 140 5.50 -3.33 -16.36
CA ASN A 140 5.64 -4.76 -16.06
C ASN A 140 6.74 -5.11 -15.04
N ALA A 141 7.40 -4.12 -14.44
CA ALA A 141 8.43 -4.32 -13.44
C ALA A 141 7.82 -4.45 -12.04
N GLN A 142 8.55 -5.15 -11.18
CA GLN A 142 8.29 -5.10 -9.74
C GLN A 142 9.21 -4.04 -9.13
N GLY A 143 8.62 -3.08 -8.44
CA GLY A 143 9.33 -2.05 -7.67
C GLY A 143 9.32 -2.38 -6.18
N THR A 144 10.29 -1.85 -5.44
CA THR A 144 10.28 -1.91 -3.98
C THR A 144 10.94 -0.67 -3.41
N GLU A 145 10.21 0.04 -2.55
CA GLU A 145 10.76 1.06 -1.66
C GLU A 145 10.93 0.48 -0.25
N ILE A 146 11.98 0.90 0.46
CA ILE A 146 12.39 0.31 1.74
C ILE A 146 12.73 1.43 2.72
N TRP A 147 12.14 1.37 3.93
CA TRP A 147 12.45 2.30 5.02
C TRP A 147 12.99 1.57 6.25
N PRO A 148 14.04 2.11 6.90
CA PRO A 148 14.64 1.52 8.09
C PRO A 148 13.88 1.79 9.39
N TYR A 149 12.80 2.58 9.32
CA TYR A 149 11.99 3.01 10.45
C TYR A 149 10.50 2.74 10.18
N MET A 150 9.70 2.75 11.25
CA MET A 150 8.26 2.52 11.15
C MET A 150 7.55 3.68 10.45
N ILE A 151 6.60 3.33 9.59
CA ILE A 151 5.70 4.26 8.92
C ILE A 151 4.29 3.77 9.21
N GLN A 152 3.41 4.68 9.62
CA GLN A 152 2.01 4.39 9.90
C GLN A 152 1.18 4.44 8.62
N GLN A 153 1.43 5.45 7.78
CA GLN A 153 0.72 5.66 6.52
C GLN A 153 1.65 6.16 5.42
N ILE A 154 1.33 5.80 4.18
CA ILE A 154 1.95 6.35 2.98
C ILE A 154 0.89 7.05 2.13
N GLY A 155 1.15 8.30 1.77
CA GLY A 155 0.40 9.05 0.78
C GLY A 155 1.03 8.85 -0.59
N LEU A 156 0.23 8.49 -1.60
CA LEU A 156 0.67 8.40 -2.99
C LEU A 156 -0.15 9.37 -3.83
N HIS A 157 0.51 10.22 -4.61
CA HIS A 157 -0.17 11.23 -5.41
C HIS A 157 0.63 11.70 -6.62
N ASP A 158 -0.02 12.50 -7.48
CA ASP A 158 0.58 13.17 -8.63
C ASP A 158 1.27 12.20 -9.61
N PHE A 159 0.56 11.13 -9.99
CA PHE A 159 1.06 10.19 -10.98
C PHE A 159 1.19 10.84 -12.36
N ALA A 160 2.36 10.68 -13.00
CA ALA A 160 2.65 11.20 -14.32
C ALA A 160 3.59 10.27 -15.10
N ILE A 161 3.56 10.35 -16.43
CA ILE A 161 4.55 9.68 -17.28
C ILE A 161 5.95 10.23 -16.97
N MET A 162 6.91 9.34 -16.71
CA MET A 162 8.31 9.74 -16.52
C MET A 162 8.84 10.43 -17.78
N LYS A 163 9.40 11.62 -17.61
CA LYS A 163 10.15 12.29 -18.67
C LYS A 163 11.50 11.60 -18.81
N GLN A 164 11.83 11.21 -20.04
CA GLN A 164 13.16 10.69 -20.40
C GLN A 164 14.19 11.83 -20.44
#